data_AF-A0A6M6IFC9-F1
#
_entry.id   AF-A0A6M6IFC9-F1
#
_cell.length_a   1.000
_cell.length_b   1.000
_cell.length_c   1.000
_cell.angle_alpha   90.00
_cell.angle_beta   90.00
_cell.angle_gamma   90.00
#
_symmetry.space_group_name_H-M   'P 1'
#
loop_
_entity.id
_entity.type
_entity.pdbx_description
1 polymer ?
#
loop_
_entity_poly.entity_id
_entity_poly.type
_entity_poly.pdbx_seq_one_letter_code
_entity_poly.pdbx_strand_id
1 'polypeptide(L)'
;MSTAFKQRKPAKTTQTVWVERWTPPKPLVGLQAIEKVLNRHTFLVTPESRLVVAVLARAIHDSMSLSNRRMRREARRFLLGDDLALWCDLVGLHPDFVRFVARKAGYLADEKAHWQKVPIKVPVQAAPAEPVVSASSAPVHSISCQAHTHPPQGGLIHA
;
A
#
# COMPACT_ATOMS: atom_id res chain seq x y z
N MET A 1 -20.38 11.67 55.69
CA MET A 1 -20.77 11.38 54.29
C MET A 1 -19.63 11.81 53.39
N SER A 2 -18.83 10.86 52.86
CA SER A 2 -17.65 11.15 52.03
C SER A 2 -18.04 11.24 50.56
N THR A 3 -17.87 12.40 49.94
CA THR A 3 -18.02 12.59 48.49
C THR A 3 -16.71 12.20 47.80
N ALA A 4 -16.69 11.04 47.14
CA ALA A 4 -15.58 10.61 46.30
C ALA A 4 -15.53 11.49 45.03
N PHE A 5 -14.52 12.34 44.93
CA PHE A 5 -14.21 13.06 43.69
C PHE A 5 -13.71 12.06 42.64
N LYS A 6 -14.58 11.72 41.69
CA LYS A 6 -14.24 10.90 40.52
C LYS A 6 -13.33 11.71 39.60
N GLN A 7 -12.01 11.50 39.69
CA GLN A 7 -11.03 12.13 38.80
C GLN A 7 -11.38 11.86 37.34
N ARG A 8 -11.66 12.93 36.58
CA ARG A 8 -11.80 12.87 35.12
C ARG A 8 -10.41 12.66 34.53
N LYS A 9 -10.27 11.64 33.67
CA LYS A 9 -9.02 11.36 32.94
C LYS A 9 -8.63 12.60 32.12
N PRO A 10 -7.33 12.98 32.07
CA PRO A 10 -6.89 14.14 31.31
C PRO A 10 -7.19 13.94 29.82
N ALA A 11 -7.73 14.97 29.18
CA ALA A 11 -7.97 14.99 27.74
C ALA A 11 -6.63 14.81 27.02
N LYS A 12 -6.51 13.76 26.21
CA LYS A 12 -5.32 13.53 25.38
C LYS A 12 -5.17 14.70 24.40
N THR A 13 -4.07 15.43 24.47
CA THR A 13 -3.72 16.47 23.49
C THR A 13 -3.56 15.81 22.12
N THR A 14 -4.37 16.23 21.14
CA THR A 14 -4.29 15.74 19.76
C THR A 14 -3.84 16.87 18.84
N GLN A 15 -2.88 16.59 17.95
CA GLN A 15 -2.46 17.50 16.89
C GLN A 15 -3.14 17.11 15.58
N THR A 16 -3.54 18.10 14.78
CA THR A 16 -4.01 17.89 13.41
C THR A 16 -2.82 17.88 12.46
N VAL A 17 -2.63 16.75 11.77
CA VAL A 17 -1.63 16.56 10.72
C VAL A 17 -2.34 16.37 9.39
N TRP A 18 -1.87 17.02 8.34
CA TRP A 18 -2.37 16.83 6.98
C TRP A 18 -1.66 15.67 6.32
N VAL A 19 -2.41 14.68 5.82
CA VAL A 19 -1.84 13.54 5.09
C VAL A 19 -2.50 13.38 3.73
N GLU A 20 -1.76 12.84 2.77
CA GLU A 20 -2.35 12.41 1.50
C GLU A 20 -3.06 11.07 1.67
N ARG A 21 -4.36 11.06 1.36
CA ARG A 21 -5.22 9.89 1.45
C ARG A 21 -5.81 9.56 0.09
N TRP A 22 -5.65 8.30 -0.29
CA TRP A 22 -6.31 7.73 -1.47
C TRP A 22 -7.81 7.70 -1.24
N THR A 23 -8.56 8.39 -2.11
CA THR A 23 -10.02 8.50 -2.04
C THR A 23 -10.61 8.11 -3.40
N PRO A 24 -10.70 6.80 -3.71
CA PRO A 24 -11.15 6.30 -4.99
C PRO A 24 -12.59 6.75 -5.27
N PRO A 25 -12.96 6.94 -6.54
CA PRO A 25 -14.33 7.24 -6.88
C PRO A 25 -15.24 6.06 -6.54
N LYS A 26 -16.53 6.35 -6.39
CA LYS A 26 -17.55 5.31 -6.26
C LYS A 26 -17.71 4.61 -7.63
N PRO A 27 -17.57 3.28 -7.70
CA PRO A 27 -17.81 2.58 -8.96
C PRO A 27 -19.26 2.76 -9.40
N LEU A 28 -19.46 2.92 -10.71
CA LEU A 28 -20.77 3.17 -11.32
C LEU A 28 -21.58 1.89 -11.51
N VAL A 29 -20.89 0.76 -11.64
CA VAL A 29 -21.50 -0.57 -11.77
C VAL A 29 -20.82 -1.55 -10.82
N GLY A 30 -21.58 -2.56 -10.38
CA GLY A 30 -21.04 -3.62 -9.55
C GLY A 30 -20.16 -4.59 -10.34
N LEU A 31 -19.29 -5.32 -9.63
CA LEU A 31 -18.32 -6.23 -10.24
C LEU A 31 -18.98 -7.36 -11.05
N GLN A 32 -20.12 -7.87 -10.57
CA GLN A 32 -20.89 -8.92 -11.28
C GLN A 32 -21.36 -8.46 -12.67
N ALA A 33 -21.66 -7.18 -12.85
CA ALA A 33 -22.06 -6.65 -14.15
C ALA A 33 -20.86 -6.65 -15.13
N ILE A 34 -19.68 -6.29 -14.63
CA ILE A 34 -18.43 -6.35 -15.39
C ILE A 34 -18.14 -7.79 -15.82
N GLU A 35 -18.18 -8.74 -14.87
CA GLU A 35 -17.96 -10.16 -15.16
C GLU A 35 -18.93 -10.68 -16.24
N LYS A 36 -20.22 -10.32 -16.15
CA LYS A 36 -21.22 -10.69 -17.18
C LYS A 36 -20.87 -10.12 -18.55
N VAL A 37 -20.49 -8.85 -18.63
CA VAL A 37 -20.12 -8.19 -19.89
C VAL A 37 -18.90 -8.87 -20.50
N LEU A 38 -17.85 -9.12 -19.70
CA LEU A 38 -16.63 -9.75 -20.20
C LEU A 38 -16.88 -11.18 -20.68
N ASN A 39 -17.62 -12.00 -19.91
CA ASN A 39 -17.98 -13.37 -20.30
C ASN A 39 -18.84 -13.45 -21.58
N ARG A 40 -19.52 -12.37 -21.99
CA ARG A 40 -20.27 -12.34 -23.26
C ARG A 40 -19.38 -12.11 -24.47
N HIS A 41 -18.15 -11.65 -24.28
CA HIS A 41 -17.20 -11.34 -25.34
C HIS A 41 -16.06 -12.35 -25.42
N THR A 42 -16.10 -13.43 -24.63
CA THR A 42 -15.14 -14.52 -24.76
C THR A 42 -15.49 -15.38 -25.97
N PHE A 43 -14.48 -15.96 -26.64
CA PHE A 43 -14.72 -16.79 -27.84
C PHE A 43 -15.40 -18.14 -27.51
N LEU A 44 -15.14 -18.69 -26.32
CA LEU A 44 -15.81 -19.88 -25.78
C LEU A 44 -16.29 -19.60 -24.35
N VAL A 45 -17.38 -20.27 -23.95
CA VAL A 45 -17.91 -20.23 -22.59
C VAL A 45 -17.61 -21.58 -21.93
N THR A 46 -16.45 -21.65 -21.28
CA THR A 46 -15.99 -22.82 -20.51
C THR A 46 -15.66 -22.42 -19.07
N PRO A 47 -15.55 -23.38 -18.12
CA PRO A 47 -15.10 -23.08 -16.76
C PRO A 47 -13.76 -22.33 -16.70
N GLU A 48 -12.82 -22.68 -17.58
CA GLU A 48 -11.50 -22.06 -17.67
C GLU A 48 -11.60 -20.60 -18.12
N SER A 49 -12.42 -20.32 -19.15
CA SER A 49 -12.65 -18.94 -19.61
C SER A 49 -13.27 -18.06 -18.53
N ARG A 50 -14.20 -18.63 -17.74
CA ARG A 50 -14.84 -17.93 -16.61
C ARG A 50 -13.84 -17.63 -15.50
N LEU A 51 -12.87 -18.51 -15.27
CA LEU A 51 -11.80 -18.28 -14.31
C LEU A 51 -10.90 -17.13 -14.76
N VAL A 52 -10.50 -17.10 -16.02
CA VAL A 52 -9.73 -15.98 -16.59
C VAL A 52 -10.50 -14.67 -16.44
N VAL A 53 -11.77 -14.64 -16.81
CA VAL A 53 -12.61 -13.43 -16.64
C VAL A 53 -12.73 -13.03 -15.17
N ALA A 54 -12.85 -13.98 -14.24
CA ALA A 54 -12.88 -13.70 -12.81
C ALA A 54 -11.56 -13.08 -12.32
N VAL A 55 -10.41 -13.54 -12.82
CA VAL A 55 -9.10 -12.91 -12.53
C VAL A 55 -9.06 -11.47 -13.04
N LEU A 56 -9.53 -11.23 -14.27
CA LEU A 56 -9.59 -9.87 -14.84
C LEU A 56 -10.50 -8.96 -14.01
N ALA A 57 -11.70 -9.42 -13.66
CA ALA A 57 -12.63 -8.69 -12.83
C ALA A 57 -12.02 -8.40 -11.44
N ARG A 58 -11.36 -9.39 -10.83
CA ARG A 58 -10.70 -9.20 -9.55
C ARG A 58 -9.59 -8.14 -9.62
N ALA A 59 -8.76 -8.16 -10.66
CA ALA A 59 -7.76 -7.13 -10.88
C ALA A 59 -8.40 -5.73 -11.02
N ILE A 60 -9.52 -5.62 -11.75
CA ILE A 60 -10.30 -4.37 -11.85
C ILE A 60 -10.74 -3.89 -10.47
N HIS A 61 -11.30 -4.77 -9.63
CA HIS A 61 -11.68 -4.42 -8.27
C HIS A 61 -10.49 -3.96 -7.42
N ASP A 62 -9.39 -4.71 -7.47
CA ASP A 62 -8.21 -4.45 -6.63
C ASP A 62 -7.46 -3.18 -7.02
N SER A 63 -7.66 -2.69 -8.25
CA SER A 63 -7.16 -1.40 -8.72
C SER A 63 -7.71 -0.19 -7.95
N MET A 64 -8.74 -0.36 -7.11
CA MET A 64 -9.28 0.66 -6.22
C MET A 64 -8.96 0.45 -4.72
N SER A 65 -8.18 -0.57 -4.36
CA SER A 65 -8.00 -0.94 -2.95
C SER A 65 -7.56 0.23 -2.06
N LEU A 66 -8.31 0.46 -0.98
CA LEU A 66 -8.11 1.53 0.00
C LEU A 66 -6.96 1.23 0.97
N SER A 67 -6.94 0.01 1.52
CA SER A 67 -6.05 -0.39 2.60
C SER A 67 -4.71 -0.93 2.10
N ASN A 68 -4.68 -1.52 0.91
CA ASN A 68 -3.49 -2.20 0.40
C ASN A 68 -2.91 -1.49 -0.83
N ARG A 69 -1.99 -0.55 -0.57
CA ARG A 69 -1.29 0.22 -1.62
C ARG A 69 -0.51 -0.67 -2.59
N ARG A 70 0.10 -1.76 -2.09
CA ARG A 70 0.88 -2.69 -2.92
C ARG A 70 -0.04 -3.42 -3.90
N MET A 71 -1.12 -4.01 -3.40
CA MET A 71 -2.12 -4.70 -4.21
C MET A 71 -2.74 -3.78 -5.27
N ARG A 72 -3.06 -2.53 -4.91
CA ARG A 72 -3.55 -1.54 -5.86
C ARG A 72 -2.55 -1.28 -6.99
N ARG A 73 -1.28 -1.09 -6.64
CA ARG A 73 -0.20 -0.83 -7.61
C ARG A 73 0.00 -2.02 -8.55
N GLU A 74 0.02 -3.23 -8.02
CA GLU A 74 0.18 -4.47 -8.79
C GLU A 74 -1.01 -4.67 -9.74
N ALA A 75 -2.24 -4.51 -9.26
CA ALA A 75 -3.44 -4.59 -10.09
C ALA A 75 -3.44 -3.55 -11.22
N ARG A 76 -3.04 -2.30 -10.94
CA ARG A 76 -2.93 -1.27 -11.97
C ARG A 76 -1.80 -1.53 -12.96
N ARG A 77 -0.65 -2.03 -12.50
CA ARG A 77 0.46 -2.46 -13.38
C ARG A 77 0.00 -3.56 -14.32
N PHE A 78 -0.75 -4.55 -13.82
CA PHE A 78 -1.32 -5.62 -14.61
C PHE A 78 -2.29 -5.07 -15.67
N LEU A 79 -3.29 -4.27 -15.27
CA LEU A 79 -4.32 -3.75 -16.19
C LEU A 79 -3.79 -2.77 -17.24
N LEU A 80 -2.76 -1.99 -16.90
CA LEU A 80 -2.20 -0.98 -17.80
C LEU A 80 -0.98 -1.47 -18.58
N GLY A 81 -0.39 -2.60 -18.19
CA GLY A 81 0.77 -3.20 -18.83
C GLY A 81 0.41 -4.26 -19.87
N ASP A 82 1.46 -4.94 -20.34
CA ASP A 82 1.39 -5.95 -21.41
C ASP A 82 0.85 -7.29 -20.91
N ASP A 83 0.99 -7.58 -19.60
CA ASP A 83 0.47 -8.81 -18.98
C ASP A 83 -1.04 -8.99 -19.25
N LEU A 84 -1.81 -7.90 -19.31
CA LEU A 84 -3.23 -7.97 -19.62
C LEU A 84 -3.51 -8.63 -20.98
N ALA A 85 -2.67 -8.37 -21.99
CA ALA A 85 -2.85 -8.92 -23.33
C ALA A 85 -2.76 -10.45 -23.29
N LEU A 86 -1.75 -11.00 -22.59
CA LEU A 86 -1.56 -12.44 -22.44
C LEU A 86 -2.79 -13.14 -21.85
N TRP A 87 -3.42 -12.53 -20.83
CA TRP A 87 -4.62 -13.08 -20.22
C TRP A 87 -5.86 -12.94 -21.11
N CYS A 88 -5.95 -11.85 -21.86
CA CYS A 88 -7.07 -11.62 -22.77
C CYS A 88 -7.02 -12.58 -23.97
N ASP A 89 -5.84 -12.89 -24.49
CA ASP A 89 -5.64 -13.83 -25.60
C ASP A 89 -6.17 -15.23 -25.27
N LEU A 90 -6.01 -15.69 -24.02
CA LEU A 90 -6.53 -16.98 -23.56
C LEU A 90 -8.06 -17.13 -23.68
N VAL A 91 -8.79 -16.02 -23.74
CA VAL A 91 -10.26 -15.99 -23.80
C VAL A 91 -10.78 -15.16 -24.97
N GLY A 92 -9.92 -14.75 -25.90
CA GLY A 92 -10.29 -14.00 -27.10
C GLY A 92 -10.86 -12.61 -26.80
N LEU A 93 -10.48 -12.02 -25.67
CA LEU A 93 -10.83 -10.65 -25.34
C LEU A 93 -9.81 -9.68 -25.92
N HIS A 94 -10.23 -8.45 -26.20
CA HIS A 94 -9.31 -7.37 -26.52
C HIS A 94 -8.89 -6.63 -25.24
N PRO A 95 -7.58 -6.42 -24.95
CA PRO A 95 -7.15 -5.76 -23.72
C PRO A 95 -7.69 -4.34 -23.59
N ASP A 96 -7.81 -3.59 -24.69
CA ASP A 96 -8.41 -2.25 -24.65
C ASP A 96 -9.90 -2.25 -24.34
N PHE A 97 -10.62 -3.31 -24.72
CA PHE A 97 -12.03 -3.46 -24.32
C PHE A 97 -12.14 -3.62 -22.80
N VAL A 98 -11.28 -4.43 -22.19
CA VAL A 98 -11.24 -4.61 -20.73
C VAL A 98 -10.91 -3.27 -20.03
N ARG A 99 -9.90 -2.54 -20.51
CA ARG A 99 -9.54 -1.21 -19.99
C ARG A 99 -10.67 -0.21 -20.16
N PHE A 100 -11.34 -0.22 -21.31
CA PHE A 100 -12.49 0.64 -21.59
C PHE A 100 -13.63 0.38 -20.60
N VAL A 101 -14.01 -0.89 -20.40
CA VAL A 101 -15.04 -1.28 -19.43
C VAL A 101 -14.63 -0.85 -18.02
N ALA A 102 -13.39 -1.08 -17.60
CA ALA A 102 -12.90 -0.69 -16.28
C ALA A 102 -12.95 0.84 -16.05
N ARG A 103 -12.62 1.64 -17.07
CA ARG A 103 -12.73 3.11 -17.02
C ARG A 103 -14.18 3.56 -16.95
N LYS A 104 -15.05 3.04 -17.82
CA LYS A 104 -16.48 3.38 -17.87
C LYS A 104 -17.23 2.93 -16.61
N ALA A 105 -16.78 1.86 -15.98
CA ALA A 105 -17.31 1.39 -14.70
C ALA A 105 -16.81 2.21 -13.50
N GLY A 106 -15.84 3.11 -13.68
CA GLY A 106 -15.27 3.94 -12.62
C GLY A 106 -14.16 3.27 -11.80
N TYR A 107 -13.67 2.08 -12.19
CA TYR A 107 -12.62 1.36 -11.45
C TYR A 107 -11.21 1.87 -11.79
N LEU A 108 -10.99 2.23 -13.05
CA LEU A 108 -9.68 2.66 -13.54
C LEU A 108 -9.60 4.18 -13.68
N ALA A 109 -9.94 4.90 -12.61
CA ALA A 109 -9.81 6.36 -12.55
C ALA A 109 -8.34 6.81 -12.47
N ASP A 110 -8.09 8.08 -12.78
CA ASP A 110 -6.75 8.69 -12.65
C ASP A 110 -6.38 8.78 -11.17
N GLU A 111 -5.26 8.14 -10.77
CA GLU A 111 -4.86 8.16 -9.37
C GLU A 111 -4.59 9.58 -8.88
N LYS A 112 -3.98 10.44 -9.70
CA LYS A 112 -3.57 11.78 -9.27
C LYS A 112 -4.76 12.65 -8.86
N ALA A 113 -5.89 12.50 -9.54
CA ALA A 113 -7.11 13.24 -9.26
C ALA A 113 -7.79 12.84 -7.94
N HIS A 114 -7.45 11.67 -7.38
CA HIS A 114 -8.14 11.08 -6.24
C HIS A 114 -7.28 11.00 -4.96
N TRP A 115 -6.06 11.55 -5.00
CA TRP A 115 -5.27 11.81 -3.80
C TRP A 115 -5.71 13.13 -3.18
N GLN A 116 -6.24 13.06 -1.96
CA GLN A 116 -6.74 14.23 -1.23
C GLN A 116 -5.91 14.48 0.02
N LYS A 117 -5.59 15.74 0.30
CA LYS A 117 -4.99 16.15 1.58
C LYS A 117 -6.10 16.20 2.62
N VAL A 118 -6.10 15.25 3.54
CA VAL A 118 -7.11 15.15 4.60
C VAL A 118 -6.48 15.40 5.98
N PRO A 119 -7.18 16.09 6.88
CA PRO A 119 -6.70 16.27 8.25
C PRO A 119 -6.92 14.99 9.06
N ILE A 120 -5.87 14.52 9.74
CA ILE A 120 -5.93 13.43 10.72
C ILE A 120 -5.56 13.97 12.09
N LYS A 121 -6.31 13.57 13.11
CA LYS A 121 -5.99 13.86 14.51
C LYS A 121 -5.05 12.78 15.05
N VAL A 122 -3.81 13.15 15.34
CA VAL A 122 -2.80 12.25 15.92
C VAL A 122 -2.63 12.61 17.40
N PRO A 123 -2.64 11.63 18.32
CA PRO A 123 -2.30 11.89 19.72
C PRO A 123 -0.87 12.43 19.83
N VAL A 124 -0.70 13.57 20.48
CA VAL A 124 0.63 14.12 20.77
C VAL A 124 1.27 13.23 21.84
N GLN A 125 2.33 12.51 21.46
CA GLN A 125 3.14 11.77 22.41
C GLN A 125 3.91 12.80 23.23
N ALA A 126 3.59 12.92 24.53
CA ALA A 126 4.29 13.83 25.42
C ALA A 126 5.78 13.47 25.41
N ALA A 127 6.63 14.44 25.14
CA ALA A 127 8.08 14.26 25.19
C ALA A 127 8.47 13.69 26.57
N PRO A 128 9.41 12.72 26.65
CA PRO A 128 9.98 12.34 27.94
C PRO A 128 10.61 13.60 28.55
N ALA A 129 10.25 13.91 29.80
CA ALA A 129 10.91 14.97 30.55
C ALA A 129 12.43 14.72 30.50
N GLU A 130 13.20 15.76 30.15
CA GLU A 130 14.65 15.70 30.11
C GLU A 130 15.19 15.10 31.41
N PRO A 131 16.08 14.10 31.36
CA PRO A 131 16.73 13.62 32.57
C PRO A 131 17.63 14.74 33.07
N VAL A 132 17.24 15.36 34.20
CA VAL A 132 18.12 16.21 35.00
C VAL A 132 19.39 15.43 35.25
N VAL A 133 20.48 15.89 34.63
CA VAL A 133 21.83 15.34 34.78
C VAL A 133 22.23 15.54 36.24
N SER A 134 22.13 14.48 37.03
CA SER A 134 22.74 14.42 38.36
C SER A 134 24.11 13.79 38.19
N ALA A 135 25.15 14.63 38.26
CA ALA A 135 26.53 14.20 38.21
C ALA A 135 26.84 13.31 39.43
N SER A 136 27.01 12.01 39.20
CA SER A 136 27.58 11.08 40.18
C SER A 136 28.86 10.51 39.60
N SER A 137 29.98 10.94 40.20
CA SER A 137 31.33 10.50 39.88
C SER A 137 31.55 9.06 40.38
N ALA A 138 31.72 8.12 39.47
CA ALA A 138 32.35 6.83 39.74
C ALA A 138 33.29 6.46 38.57
N PRO A 139 34.47 5.88 38.84
CA PRO A 139 35.48 5.65 37.81
C PRO A 139 35.10 4.45 36.93
N VAL A 140 35.06 4.67 35.63
CA VAL A 140 34.83 3.62 34.62
C VAL A 140 36.18 3.04 34.22
N HIS A 141 36.39 1.75 34.48
CA HIS A 141 37.54 1.02 33.94
C HIS A 141 37.40 0.88 32.42
N SER A 142 38.36 1.44 31.68
CA SER A 142 38.44 1.36 30.22
C SER A 142 38.70 -0.08 29.77
N ILE A 143 37.72 -0.71 29.12
CA ILE A 143 37.95 -1.94 28.34
C ILE A 143 38.29 -1.50 26.92
N SER A 144 39.57 -1.62 26.55
CA SER A 144 40.07 -1.40 25.21
C SER A 144 39.78 -2.64 24.35
N CYS A 145 38.94 -2.48 23.32
CA CYS A 145 38.78 -3.49 22.28
C CYS A 145 39.88 -3.28 21.22
N GLN A 146 40.85 -4.19 21.17
CA GLN A 146 41.82 -4.25 20.08
C GLN A 146 41.13 -4.77 18.81
N ALA A 147 41.06 -3.91 17.78
CA ALA A 147 40.70 -4.31 16.43
C ALA A 147 41.97 -4.79 15.71
N HIS A 148 42.06 -6.08 15.40
CA HIS A 148 43.06 -6.60 14.48
C HIS A 148 42.71 -6.21 13.05
N THR A 149 43.40 -5.19 12.52
CA THR A 149 43.42 -4.87 11.09
C THR A 149 44.49 -5.70 10.40
N HIS A 150 44.08 -6.67 9.58
CA HIS A 150 44.94 -7.32 8.60
C HIS A 150 45.05 -6.43 7.34
N PRO A 151 46.24 -6.05 6.86
CA PRO A 151 46.39 -5.37 5.58
C PRO A 151 46.38 -6.37 4.40
N PRO A 152 45.88 -5.97 3.22
CA PRO A 152 45.93 -6.79 2.01
C PRO A 152 47.34 -6.70 1.40
N GLN A 153 48.02 -7.84 1.28
CA GLN A 153 49.25 -7.95 0.49
C GLN A 153 48.89 -8.21 -0.97
N GLY A 154 49.08 -7.20 -1.81
CA GLY A 154 49.24 -7.39 -3.25
C GLY A 154 50.58 -8.05 -3.55
N GLY A 155 50.61 -8.91 -4.56
CA GLY A 155 51.82 -9.60 -5.01
C GLY A 155 51.59 -10.32 -6.34
N LEU A 156 51.88 -9.61 -7.43
CA LEU A 156 52.19 -10.15 -8.74
C LEU A 156 53.23 -11.29 -8.65
N ILE A 157 53.08 -12.35 -9.43
CA ILE A 157 54.21 -12.94 -10.17
C ILE A 157 53.71 -13.72 -11.40
N HIS A 158 54.28 -13.35 -12.54
CA HIS A 158 54.38 -14.07 -13.80
C HIS A 158 55.28 -15.30 -13.65
N ALA A 159 54.91 -16.41 -14.30
CA ALA A 159 55.72 -17.24 -15.21
C ALA A 159 55.05 -18.60 -15.40
#